data_AF-A0A4Q5QVD5-F1
#
_entry.id   AF-A0A4Q5QVD5-F1
#
_cell.length_a   1.000
_cell.length_b   1.000
_cell.length_c   1.000
_cell.angle_alpha   90.00
_cell.angle_beta   90.00
_cell.angle_gamma   90.00
#
_symmetry.space_group_name_H-M   'P 1'
#
loop_
_entity.id
_entity.type
_entity.pdbx_description
1 polymer ?
#
loop_
_entity_poly.entity_id
_entity_poly.type
_entity_poly.pdbx_seq_one_letter_code
_entity_poly.pdbx_strand_id
1 'polypeptide(L)'
;MTPAAAKPSMLTPFTYGLFRAIWIASVVSNVGTWMQNVAGVWLVTTLTTSALLVALMQTATSLPAFLLSMPAGAIGDLIDRRKLLLFTQGFMAVVALALGAFTLTGHISALEVLGFTFLLGMGAALNGPIWQAVATELVPRPVLPFAITLNGVSNNIARAIGPALGGLIIAHYSSGYVFLLNSLSFVGTWVVVYRWRREVEPVTGPAENFTGALRAGLRYVQYSPAIYGVLARTFAFSFGASAMWALLSVVVARRLHLSSGTYGVM
;
A
#
# COMPACT_ATOMS: atom_id res chain seq x y z
N MET A 1 -13.31 -43.28 -13.03
CA MET A 1 -12.34 -42.90 -11.98
C MET A 1 -12.13 -41.40 -12.05
N THR A 2 -12.79 -40.63 -11.19
CA THR A 2 -12.55 -39.18 -11.04
C THR A 2 -11.15 -38.98 -10.46
N PRO A 3 -10.27 -38.19 -11.09
CA PRO A 3 -8.93 -37.95 -10.54
C PRO A 3 -9.07 -37.33 -9.15
N ALA A 4 -8.37 -37.92 -8.17
CA ALA A 4 -8.32 -37.41 -6.80
C ALA A 4 -7.86 -35.95 -6.85
N ALA A 5 -8.72 -35.02 -6.43
CA ALA A 5 -8.39 -33.61 -6.37
C ALA A 5 -7.12 -33.44 -5.52
N ALA A 6 -6.02 -33.03 -6.15
CA ALA A 6 -4.74 -32.85 -5.49
C ALA A 6 -4.92 -31.89 -4.30
N LYS A 7 -4.37 -32.25 -3.13
CA LYS A 7 -4.43 -31.40 -1.94
C LYS A 7 -3.84 -30.02 -2.28
N PRO A 8 -4.53 -28.92 -1.93
CA PRO A 8 -4.02 -27.59 -2.20
C PRO A 8 -2.68 -27.37 -1.48
N SER A 9 -1.69 -26.92 -2.25
CA SER A 9 -0.34 -26.53 -1.83
C SER A 9 -0.09 -25.03 -2.07
N MET A 10 1.05 -24.50 -1.60
CA MET A 10 1.44 -23.08 -1.78
C MET A 10 1.44 -22.59 -3.23
N LEU A 11 1.64 -23.48 -4.21
CA LEU A 11 1.69 -23.10 -5.64
C LEU A 11 0.31 -23.17 -6.32
N THR A 12 -0.68 -23.76 -5.67
CA THR A 12 -2.05 -23.91 -6.19
C THR A 12 -2.70 -22.57 -6.57
N PRO A 13 -2.51 -21.45 -5.83
CA PRO A 13 -3.03 -20.15 -6.26
C PRO A 13 -2.54 -19.72 -7.66
N PHE A 14 -1.32 -20.09 -8.06
CA PHE A 14 -0.76 -19.68 -9.37
C PHE A 14 -1.33 -20.42 -10.58
N THR A 15 -2.09 -21.51 -10.36
CA THR A 15 -2.83 -22.17 -11.44
C THR A 15 -4.01 -21.34 -11.92
N TYR A 16 -4.54 -20.46 -11.06
CA TYR A 16 -5.55 -19.47 -11.41
C TYR A 16 -4.87 -18.30 -12.13
N GLY A 17 -5.01 -18.25 -13.46
CA GLY A 17 -4.33 -17.26 -14.30
C GLY A 17 -4.62 -15.81 -13.92
N LEU A 18 -5.84 -15.52 -13.48
CA LEU A 18 -6.24 -14.20 -12.98
C LEU A 18 -5.54 -13.84 -11.66
N PHE A 19 -5.51 -14.77 -10.70
CA PHE A 19 -4.76 -14.58 -9.45
C PHE A 19 -3.28 -14.31 -9.74
N ARG A 20 -2.67 -15.09 -10.65
CA ARG A 20 -1.26 -14.90 -11.05
C ARG A 20 -1.01 -13.51 -11.65
N ALA A 21 -1.85 -13.06 -12.57
CA ALA A 21 -1.70 -11.75 -13.21
C ALA A 21 -1.81 -10.60 -12.20
N ILE A 22 -2.82 -10.67 -11.31
CA ILE A 22 -3.03 -9.70 -10.24
C ILE A 22 -1.88 -9.74 -9.24
N TRP A 23 -1.44 -10.92 -8.83
CA TRP A 23 -0.35 -11.06 -7.85
C TRP A 23 0.96 -10.46 -8.37
N ILE A 24 1.32 -10.72 -9.64
CA ILE A 24 2.51 -10.13 -10.26
C ILE A 24 2.39 -8.59 -10.30
N ALA A 25 1.24 -8.07 -10.72
CA ALA A 25 1.00 -6.63 -10.73
C ALA A 25 1.14 -6.01 -9.33
N SER A 26 0.57 -6.67 -8.32
CA SER A 26 0.67 -6.26 -6.92
C SER A 26 2.11 -6.29 -6.40
N VAL A 27 2.91 -7.30 -6.73
CA VAL A 27 4.34 -7.34 -6.37
C VAL A 27 5.06 -6.14 -6.95
N VAL A 28 4.91 -5.89 -8.25
CA VAL A 28 5.58 -4.77 -8.93
C VAL A 28 5.14 -3.42 -8.34
N SER A 29 3.84 -3.25 -8.08
CA SER A 29 3.30 -2.01 -7.50
C SER A 29 3.71 -1.82 -6.03
N ASN A 30 3.78 -2.88 -5.25
CA ASN A 30 4.29 -2.82 -3.89
C ASN A 30 5.78 -2.43 -3.89
N VAL A 31 6.60 -3.04 -4.76
CA VAL A 31 8.03 -2.67 -4.90
C VAL A 31 8.15 -1.19 -5.24
N GLY A 32 7.41 -0.71 -6.24
CA GLY A 32 7.40 0.71 -6.62
C GLY A 32 6.99 1.63 -5.47
N THR A 33 5.99 1.23 -4.68
CA THR A 33 5.54 2.01 -3.51
C THR A 33 6.62 2.09 -2.43
N TRP A 34 7.32 1.00 -2.16
CA TRP A 34 8.44 1.00 -1.21
C TRP A 34 9.63 1.83 -1.72
N MET A 35 9.96 1.72 -3.01
CA MET A 35 10.97 2.59 -3.63
C MET A 35 10.59 4.07 -3.48
N GLN A 36 9.33 4.41 -3.75
CA GLN A 36 8.81 5.77 -3.62
C GLN A 36 8.91 6.29 -2.18
N ASN A 37 8.59 5.48 -1.17
CA ASN A 37 8.72 5.91 0.23
C ASN A 37 10.15 6.36 0.55
N VAL A 38 11.15 5.58 0.11
CA VAL A 38 12.57 5.93 0.28
C VAL A 38 12.93 7.19 -0.50
N ALA A 39 12.49 7.29 -1.76
CA ALA A 39 12.74 8.45 -2.61
C ALA A 39 12.11 9.74 -2.08
N GLY A 40 10.92 9.66 -1.49
CA GLY A 40 10.21 10.78 -0.86
C GLY A 40 10.93 11.29 0.37
N VAL A 41 11.33 10.39 1.27
CA VAL A 41 12.10 10.75 2.47
C VAL A 41 13.43 11.38 2.07
N TRP A 42 14.17 10.77 1.13
CA TRP A 42 15.42 11.31 0.62
C TRP A 42 15.24 12.70 -0.02
N LEU A 43 14.21 12.88 -0.84
CA LEU A 43 13.93 14.16 -1.49
C LEU A 43 13.65 15.25 -0.45
N VAL A 44 12.84 14.99 0.57
CA VAL A 44 12.62 15.99 1.62
C VAL A 44 13.92 16.30 2.37
N THR A 45 14.73 15.29 2.72
CA THR A 45 16.01 15.53 3.42
C THR A 45 17.02 16.34 2.60
N THR A 46 16.93 16.31 1.27
CA THR A 46 17.79 17.11 0.39
C THR A 46 17.23 18.52 0.16
N LEU A 47 15.90 18.70 0.23
CA LEU A 47 15.23 19.99 0.08
C LEU A 47 15.21 20.84 1.36
N THR A 48 15.32 20.23 2.55
CA THR A 48 15.25 20.97 3.82
C THR A 48 16.15 20.39 4.91
N THR A 49 16.67 21.27 5.77
CA THR A 49 17.39 20.91 6.99
C THR A 49 16.46 20.73 8.20
N SER A 50 15.17 21.03 8.04
CA SER A 50 14.17 20.95 9.11
C SER A 50 13.84 19.50 9.46
N ALA A 51 14.22 19.08 10.67
CA ALA A 51 13.87 17.77 11.20
C ALA A 51 12.35 17.56 11.31
N LEU A 52 11.58 18.65 11.51
CA LEU A 52 10.12 18.59 11.58
C LEU A 52 9.52 18.16 10.25
N LEU A 53 9.96 18.75 9.13
CA LEU A 53 9.43 18.40 7.80
C LEU A 53 9.79 16.95 7.41
N VAL A 54 10.98 16.49 7.77
CA VAL A 54 11.38 15.09 7.58
C VAL A 54 10.52 14.15 8.44
N ALA A 55 10.25 14.49 9.70
CA ALA A 55 9.37 13.70 10.56
C ALA A 55 7.92 13.67 10.04
N LEU A 56 7.44 14.79 9.51
CA LEU A 56 6.10 14.89 8.91
C LEU A 56 5.92 13.99 7.68
N MET A 57 6.98 13.49 7.04
CA MET A 57 6.84 12.50 5.95
C MET A 57 6.13 11.24 6.44
N GLN A 58 6.49 10.75 7.62
CA GLN A 58 5.84 9.56 8.18
C GLN A 58 4.38 9.85 8.53
N THR A 59 4.10 11.06 9.02
CA THR A 59 2.73 11.52 9.25
C THR A 59 1.97 11.60 7.95
N ALA A 60 2.52 12.18 6.88
CA ALA A 60 1.86 12.30 5.59
C ALA A 60 1.52 10.92 4.98
N THR A 61 2.37 9.91 5.16
CA THR A 61 2.10 8.55 4.67
C THR A 61 1.04 7.83 5.49
N SER A 62 1.04 7.97 6.82
CA SER A 62 0.18 7.20 7.72
C SER A 62 -1.16 7.86 8.07
N LEU A 63 -1.21 9.20 8.09
CA LEU A 63 -2.39 9.98 8.43
C LEU A 63 -3.59 9.68 7.53
N PRO A 64 -3.45 9.54 6.20
CA PRO A 64 -4.59 9.15 5.35
C PRO A 64 -5.19 7.81 5.74
N ALA A 65 -4.38 6.81 6.05
CA ALA A 65 -4.86 5.51 6.49
C ALA A 65 -5.64 5.61 7.81
N PHE A 66 -5.20 6.46 8.73
CA PHE A 66 -5.91 6.74 9.97
C PHE A 66 -7.26 7.43 9.70
N LEU A 67 -7.26 8.54 8.96
CA LEU A 67 -8.45 9.33 8.64
C LEU A 67 -9.48 8.53 7.82
N LEU A 68 -9.00 7.69 6.91
CA LEU A 68 -9.84 6.94 5.99
C LEU A 68 -10.11 5.50 6.45
N SER A 69 -9.57 5.04 7.59
CA SER A 69 -9.76 3.67 8.08
C SER A 69 -11.24 3.26 8.17
N MET A 70 -12.09 4.16 8.66
CA MET A 70 -13.53 3.95 8.82
C MET A 70 -14.32 4.14 7.50
N PRO A 71 -14.16 5.24 6.75
CA PRO A 71 -14.90 5.43 5.50
C PRO A 71 -14.42 4.53 4.36
N ALA A 72 -13.16 4.07 4.32
CA ALA A 72 -12.67 3.21 3.25
C ALA A 72 -13.42 1.87 3.19
N GLY A 73 -13.70 1.27 4.34
CA GLY A 73 -14.50 0.03 4.42
C GLY A 73 -15.93 0.26 3.93
N ALA A 74 -16.57 1.31 4.44
CA ALA A 74 -17.91 1.73 4.03
C ALA A 74 -18.07 1.92 2.51
N ILE A 75 -17.14 2.66 1.93
CA ILE A 75 -17.14 2.96 0.49
C ILE A 75 -16.90 1.68 -0.31
N GLY A 76 -16.04 0.78 0.17
CA GLY A 76 -15.78 -0.53 -0.45
C GLY A 76 -16.97 -1.49 -0.43
N ASP A 77 -17.91 -1.31 0.49
CA ASP A 77 -19.16 -2.07 0.56
C ASP A 77 -20.28 -1.47 -0.29
N LEU A 78 -20.28 -0.14 -0.48
CA LEU A 78 -21.31 0.59 -1.24
C LEU A 78 -21.01 0.70 -2.73
N ILE A 79 -19.72 0.79 -3.10
CA ILE A 79 -19.28 0.98 -4.49
C ILE A 79 -18.76 -0.35 -5.04
N ASP A 80 -18.98 -0.61 -6.33
CA ASP A 80 -18.34 -1.72 -7.01
C ASP A 80 -16.80 -1.64 -6.86
N ARG A 81 -16.26 -2.66 -6.19
CA ARG A 81 -14.84 -2.85 -5.91
C ARG A 81 -13.98 -2.63 -7.15
N ARG A 82 -14.40 -3.09 -8.33
CA ARG A 82 -13.63 -2.91 -9.58
C ARG A 82 -13.55 -1.43 -9.96
N LYS A 83 -14.65 -0.69 -9.88
CA LYS A 83 -14.66 0.75 -10.21
C LYS A 83 -13.80 1.54 -9.24
N LEU A 84 -13.88 1.18 -7.96
CA LEU A 84 -13.10 1.86 -6.92
C LEU A 84 -11.60 1.58 -7.06
N LEU A 85 -11.19 0.34 -7.36
CA LEU A 85 -9.78 0.01 -7.68
C LEU A 85 -9.28 0.78 -8.91
N LEU A 86 -10.07 0.87 -9.98
CA LEU A 86 -9.68 1.64 -11.17
C LEU A 86 -9.53 3.13 -10.85
N PHE A 87 -10.42 3.69 -10.03
CA PHE A 87 -10.32 5.07 -9.60
C PHE A 87 -9.08 5.31 -8.74
N THR A 88 -8.86 4.52 -7.69
CA THR A 88 -7.71 4.69 -6.78
C THR A 88 -6.39 4.49 -7.51
N GLN A 89 -6.26 3.46 -8.35
CA GLN A 89 -5.04 3.22 -9.13
C GLN A 89 -4.78 4.34 -10.14
N GLY A 90 -5.81 4.85 -10.81
CA GLY A 90 -5.68 5.98 -11.75
C GLY A 90 -5.28 7.27 -11.03
N PHE A 91 -5.91 7.55 -9.89
CA PHE A 91 -5.57 8.68 -9.03
C PHE A 91 -4.11 8.60 -8.55
N MET A 92 -3.69 7.46 -7.98
CA MET A 92 -2.30 7.29 -7.53
C MET A 92 -1.30 7.39 -8.68
N ALA A 93 -1.63 6.86 -9.87
CA ALA A 93 -0.78 6.99 -11.05
C ALA A 93 -0.57 8.46 -11.44
N VAL A 94 -1.64 9.26 -11.50
CA VAL A 94 -1.57 10.69 -11.85
C VAL A 94 -0.80 11.48 -10.78
N VAL A 95 -1.06 11.22 -9.50
CA VAL A 95 -0.40 11.92 -8.40
C VAL A 95 1.10 11.57 -8.36
N ALA A 96 1.48 10.30 -8.56
CA ALA A 96 2.87 9.89 -8.66
C ALA A 96 3.58 10.44 -9.91
N LEU A 97 2.86 10.54 -11.04
CA LEU A 97 3.36 11.15 -12.27
C LEU A 97 3.65 12.64 -12.06
N ALA A 98 2.71 13.37 -11.46
CA ALA A 98 2.86 14.79 -11.16
C ALA A 98 4.03 15.02 -10.19
N LEU A 99 4.12 14.22 -9.11
CA LEU A 99 5.24 14.27 -8.17
C LEU A 99 6.59 14.02 -8.87
N GLY A 100 6.67 13.01 -9.74
CA GLY A 100 7.86 12.71 -10.54
C GLY A 100 8.23 13.85 -11.49
N ALA A 101 7.26 14.39 -12.23
CA ALA A 101 7.46 15.48 -13.16
C ALA A 101 7.98 16.74 -12.46
N PHE A 102 7.32 17.19 -11.38
CA PHE A 102 7.75 18.37 -10.62
C PHE A 102 9.13 18.20 -9.99
N THR A 103 9.45 16.98 -9.56
CA THR A 103 10.79 16.65 -9.03
C THR A 103 11.85 16.77 -10.10
N LEU A 104 11.59 16.29 -11.33
CA LEU A 104 12.55 16.37 -12.43
C LEU A 104 12.72 17.79 -12.98
N THR A 105 11.67 18.61 -12.96
CA THR A 105 11.75 20.01 -13.38
C THR A 105 12.37 20.92 -12.31
N GLY A 106 12.64 20.41 -11.11
CA GLY A 106 13.24 21.19 -10.02
C GLY A 106 12.31 22.22 -9.37
N HIS A 107 11.00 22.17 -9.67
CA HIS A 107 9.99 23.09 -9.15
C HIS A 107 9.23 22.50 -7.96
N ILE A 108 9.92 21.72 -7.11
CA ILE A 108 9.28 21.05 -5.98
C ILE A 108 9.89 21.48 -4.65
N SER A 109 9.02 21.78 -3.69
CA SER A 109 9.34 22.12 -2.31
C SER A 109 9.04 20.95 -1.37
N ALA A 110 9.66 20.95 -0.18
CA ALA A 110 9.43 19.92 0.82
C ALA A 110 7.95 19.79 1.24
N LEU A 111 7.21 20.91 1.29
CA LEU A 111 5.78 20.92 1.61
C LEU A 111 4.95 20.27 0.49
N GLU A 112 5.30 20.49 -0.77
CA GLU A 112 4.61 19.86 -1.89
C GLU A 112 4.85 18.35 -1.89
N VAL A 113 6.08 17.89 -1.60
CA VAL A 113 6.36 16.44 -1.45
C VAL A 113 5.47 15.83 -0.36
N LEU A 114 5.30 16.49 0.79
CA LEU A 114 4.40 16.06 1.85
C LEU A 114 2.94 15.99 1.37
N GLY A 115 2.48 17.01 0.64
CA GLY A 115 1.14 17.06 0.06
C GLY A 115 0.89 15.91 -0.92
N PHE A 116 1.80 15.68 -1.86
CA PHE A 116 1.72 14.55 -2.80
C PHE A 116 1.77 13.19 -2.09
N THR A 117 2.62 13.06 -1.05
CA THR A 117 2.71 11.85 -0.24
C THR A 117 1.39 11.57 0.50
N PHE A 118 0.77 12.62 1.05
CA PHE A 118 -0.54 12.52 1.68
C PHE A 118 -1.63 12.09 0.69
N LEU A 119 -1.66 12.68 -0.51
CA LEU A 119 -2.59 12.28 -1.57
C LEU A 119 -2.39 10.81 -1.97
N LEU A 120 -1.14 10.37 -2.16
CA LEU A 120 -0.82 8.97 -2.46
C LEU A 120 -1.26 8.03 -1.32
N GLY A 121 -1.06 8.44 -0.07
CA GLY A 121 -1.57 7.73 1.09
C GLY A 121 -3.09 7.64 1.12
N MET A 122 -3.83 8.66 0.68
CA MET A 122 -5.31 8.60 0.58
C MET A 122 -5.74 7.53 -0.42
N GLY A 123 -5.09 7.49 -1.59
CA GLY A 123 -5.32 6.46 -2.59
C GLY A 123 -5.06 5.06 -2.03
N ALA A 124 -3.93 4.87 -1.35
CA ALA A 124 -3.54 3.60 -0.75
C ALA A 124 -4.50 3.15 0.38
N ALA A 125 -4.96 4.10 1.20
CA ALA A 125 -5.89 3.83 2.30
C ALA A 125 -7.25 3.32 1.79
N LEU A 126 -7.75 3.90 0.70
CA LEU A 126 -8.96 3.39 0.02
C LEU A 126 -8.69 2.05 -0.66
N ASN A 127 -7.51 1.87 -1.26
CA ASN A 127 -7.14 0.67 -2.01
C ASN A 127 -7.05 -0.59 -1.12
N GLY A 128 -6.51 -0.44 0.10
CA GLY A 128 -6.19 -1.56 1.00
C GLY A 128 -7.35 -2.52 1.27
N PRO A 129 -8.50 -2.05 1.82
CA PRO A 129 -9.66 -2.89 2.10
C PRO A 129 -10.21 -3.59 0.85
N ILE A 130 -10.24 -2.88 -0.28
CA ILE A 130 -10.77 -3.40 -1.53
C ILE A 130 -9.87 -4.52 -2.06
N TRP A 131 -8.55 -4.34 -1.97
CA TRP A 131 -7.60 -5.37 -2.40
C TRP A 131 -7.71 -6.65 -1.57
N GLN A 132 -7.90 -6.52 -0.25
CA GLN A 132 -8.12 -7.68 0.62
C GLN A 132 -9.40 -8.43 0.24
N ALA A 133 -10.46 -7.69 -0.10
CA ALA A 133 -11.73 -8.28 -0.50
C ALA A 133 -11.68 -8.93 -1.89
N VAL A 134 -10.89 -8.38 -2.83
CA VAL A 134 -10.69 -9.01 -4.15
C VAL A 134 -9.81 -10.24 -4.03
N ALA A 135 -8.76 -10.22 -3.22
CA ALA A 135 -7.87 -11.38 -3.05
C ALA A 135 -8.63 -12.63 -2.56
N THR A 136 -9.70 -12.46 -1.78
CA THR A 136 -10.55 -13.55 -1.30
C THR A 136 -11.61 -14.02 -2.30
N GLU A 137 -11.95 -13.21 -3.31
CA GLU A 137 -12.84 -13.60 -4.41
C GLU A 137 -12.11 -14.42 -5.50
N LEU A 138 -10.80 -14.24 -5.64
CA LEU A 138 -10.03 -14.80 -6.76
C LEU A 138 -9.71 -16.29 -6.65
N VAL A 139 -9.82 -16.89 -5.46
CA VAL A 139 -9.49 -18.30 -5.24
C VAL A 139 -10.57 -19.01 -4.40
N PRO A 140 -10.83 -20.30 -4.63
CA PRO A 140 -11.77 -21.07 -3.82
C PRO A 140 -11.36 -21.15 -2.35
N ARG A 141 -12.34 -21.30 -1.45
CA ARG A 141 -12.15 -21.38 0.02
C ARG A 141 -11.00 -22.30 0.48
N PRO A 142 -10.80 -23.50 -0.09
CA PRO A 142 -9.70 -24.39 0.31
C PRO A 142 -8.29 -23.85 -0.01
N VAL A 143 -8.18 -22.88 -0.92
CA VAL A 143 -6.91 -22.31 -1.43
C VAL A 143 -6.63 -20.93 -0.80
N LEU A 144 -7.63 -20.31 -0.17
CA LEU A 144 -7.54 -18.97 0.44
C LEU A 144 -6.34 -18.78 1.39
N PRO A 145 -6.03 -19.70 2.33
CA PRO A 145 -4.90 -19.49 3.24
C PRO A 145 -3.57 -19.32 2.48
N PHE A 146 -3.36 -20.10 1.42
CA PHE A 146 -2.16 -19.99 0.58
C PHE A 146 -2.10 -18.68 -0.20
N ALA A 147 -3.23 -18.20 -0.71
CA ALA A 147 -3.31 -16.90 -1.40
C ALA A 147 -3.02 -15.72 -0.45
N ILE A 148 -3.51 -15.78 0.80
CA ILE A 148 -3.20 -14.78 1.83
C ILE A 148 -1.71 -14.81 2.17
N THR A 149 -1.13 -16.01 2.36
CA THR A 149 0.31 -16.16 2.58
C THR A 149 1.12 -15.56 1.44
N LEU A 150 0.75 -15.83 0.19
CA LEU A 150 1.43 -15.27 -1.00
C LEU A 150 1.34 -13.75 -1.07
N ASN A 151 0.24 -13.13 -0.64
CA ASN A 151 0.15 -11.68 -0.51
C ASN A 151 1.10 -11.14 0.57
N GLY A 152 1.23 -11.85 1.70
CA GLY A 152 2.25 -11.57 2.70
C GLY A 152 3.67 -11.65 2.13
N VAL A 153 3.95 -12.67 1.32
CA VAL A 153 5.24 -12.82 0.62
C VAL A 153 5.49 -11.65 -0.33
N SER A 154 4.50 -11.24 -1.13
CA SER A 154 4.59 -10.07 -2.01
C SER A 154 5.00 -8.80 -1.25
N ASN A 155 4.35 -8.53 -0.11
CA ASN A 155 4.70 -7.38 0.73
C ASN A 155 6.12 -7.47 1.30
N ASN A 156 6.57 -8.64 1.72
CA ASN A 156 7.93 -8.81 2.25
C ASN A 156 8.98 -8.67 1.16
N ILE A 157 8.74 -9.22 -0.04
CA ILE A 157 9.61 -9.03 -1.22
C ILE A 157 9.74 -7.54 -1.51
N ALA A 158 8.62 -6.83 -1.57
CA ALA A 158 8.60 -5.41 -1.84
C ALA A 158 9.34 -4.59 -0.77
N ARG A 159 9.17 -4.94 0.52
CA ARG A 159 9.86 -4.28 1.63
C ARG A 159 11.36 -4.53 1.63
N ALA A 160 11.81 -5.72 1.20
CA ALA A 160 13.22 -6.06 1.13
C ALA A 160 13.91 -5.45 -0.09
N ILE A 161 13.27 -5.49 -1.27
CA ILE A 161 13.88 -5.11 -2.54
C ILE A 161 13.62 -3.64 -2.88
N GLY A 162 12.47 -3.10 -2.46
CA GLY A 162 12.06 -1.73 -2.81
C GLY A 162 13.05 -0.66 -2.37
N PRO A 163 13.47 -0.61 -1.09
CA PRO A 163 14.47 0.35 -0.64
C PRO A 163 15.80 0.25 -1.39
N ALA A 164 16.25 -0.97 -1.66
CA ALA A 164 17.48 -1.25 -2.41
C ALA A 164 17.45 -0.67 -3.82
N LEU A 165 16.40 -0.98 -4.58
CA LEU A 165 16.21 -0.45 -5.93
C LEU A 165 15.99 1.06 -5.93
N GLY A 166 15.23 1.57 -4.95
CA GLY A 166 14.99 3.00 -4.78
C GLY A 166 16.29 3.76 -4.56
N GLY A 167 17.11 3.32 -3.61
CA GLY A 167 18.43 3.90 -3.33
C GLY A 167 19.36 3.87 -4.54
N LEU A 168 19.41 2.75 -5.27
CA LEU A 168 20.25 2.62 -6.47
C LEU A 168 19.85 3.60 -7.57
N ILE A 169 18.56 3.78 -7.82
CA ILE A 169 18.06 4.72 -8.82
C ILE A 169 18.31 6.16 -8.39
N ILE A 170 18.11 6.48 -7.11
CA ILE A 170 18.41 7.82 -6.56
C ILE A 170 19.90 8.13 -6.71
N ALA A 171 20.79 7.15 -6.47
CA ALA A 171 22.24 7.34 -6.54
C ALA A 171 22.76 7.61 -7.96
N HIS A 172 22.18 6.98 -8.99
CA HIS A 172 22.63 7.13 -10.38
C HIS A 172 21.82 8.15 -11.18
N TYR A 173 20.58 8.41 -10.78
CA TYR A 173 19.65 9.29 -11.47
C TYR A 173 19.09 10.33 -10.47
N SER A 174 17.81 10.25 -10.11
CA SER A 174 17.16 11.16 -9.16
C SER A 174 15.91 10.51 -8.56
N SER A 175 15.41 11.06 -7.46
CA SER A 175 14.14 10.64 -6.86
C SER A 175 12.95 10.73 -7.83
N GLY A 176 13.01 11.66 -8.80
CA GLY A 176 11.94 11.85 -9.80
C GLY A 176 11.69 10.60 -10.65
N TYR A 177 12.76 9.91 -11.08
CA TYR A 177 12.63 8.67 -11.86
C TYR A 177 11.98 7.54 -11.05
N VAL A 178 12.22 7.48 -9.75
CA VAL A 178 11.55 6.50 -8.86
C VAL A 178 10.04 6.74 -8.85
N PHE A 179 9.61 8.00 -8.73
CA PHE A 179 8.18 8.34 -8.73
C PHE A 179 7.52 8.04 -10.08
N LEU A 180 8.21 8.30 -11.20
CA LEU A 180 7.73 7.94 -12.54
C LEU A 180 7.59 6.43 -12.71
N LEU A 181 8.57 5.64 -12.26
CA LEU A 181 8.49 4.18 -12.28
C LEU A 181 7.33 3.67 -11.42
N ASN A 182 7.10 4.29 -10.27
CA ASN A 182 5.95 3.92 -9.44
C ASN A 182 4.62 4.27 -10.13
N SER A 183 4.52 5.43 -10.78
CA SER A 183 3.36 5.79 -11.60
C SER A 183 3.09 4.74 -12.68
N LEU A 184 4.14 4.29 -13.38
CA LEU A 184 4.03 3.23 -14.38
C LEU A 184 3.55 1.90 -13.77
N SER A 185 3.99 1.57 -12.56
CA SER A 185 3.51 0.38 -11.83
C SER A 185 2.01 0.46 -11.50
N PHE A 186 1.52 1.65 -11.13
CA PHE A 186 0.10 1.89 -10.87
C PHE A 186 -0.72 1.77 -12.15
N VAL A 187 -0.23 2.30 -13.28
CA VAL A 187 -0.83 2.12 -14.60
C VAL A 187 -0.86 0.64 -15.00
N GLY A 188 0.23 -0.10 -14.80
CA GLY A 188 0.28 -1.53 -15.08
C GLY A 188 -0.78 -2.31 -14.31
N THR A 189 -0.90 -2.04 -13.01
CA THR A 189 -1.95 -2.63 -12.17
C THR A 189 -3.34 -2.18 -12.59
N TRP A 190 -3.51 -0.92 -12.97
CA TRP A 190 -4.77 -0.39 -13.51
C TRP A 190 -5.20 -1.15 -14.76
N VAL A 191 -4.29 -1.42 -15.70
CA VAL A 191 -4.58 -2.19 -16.92
C VAL A 191 -4.97 -3.63 -16.61
N VAL A 192 -4.33 -4.26 -15.62
CA VAL A 192 -4.68 -5.62 -15.18
C VAL A 192 -6.09 -5.65 -14.59
N VAL A 193 -6.42 -4.72 -13.70
CA VAL A 193 -7.77 -4.60 -13.10
C VAL A 193 -8.81 -4.21 -14.16
N TYR A 194 -8.44 -3.40 -15.15
CA TYR A 194 -9.33 -3.02 -16.24
C TYR A 194 -9.67 -4.21 -17.13
N ARG A 195 -8.69 -5.06 -17.43
CA ARG A 195 -8.90 -6.29 -18.22
C ARG A 195 -9.65 -7.36 -17.44
N TRP A 196 -9.59 -7.34 -16.11
CA TRP A 196 -10.38 -8.23 -15.28
C TRP A 196 -11.87 -7.90 -15.42
N ARG A 197 -12.66 -8.87 -15.88
CA ARG A 197 -14.12 -8.84 -15.84
C ARG A 197 -14.57 -9.52 -14.57
N ARG A 198 -15.04 -8.73 -13.60
CA ARG A 198 -15.67 -9.24 -12.37
C ARG A 198 -17.09 -9.66 -12.73
N GLU A 199 -17.39 -10.96 -12.60
CA GLU A 199 -18.77 -11.43 -12.54
C GLU A 199 -19.29 -11.04 -11.17
N VAL A 200 -20.16 -10.02 -11.15
CA VAL A 200 -20.78 -9.55 -9.91
C VAL A 200 -21.84 -10.59 -9.54
N GLU A 201 -21.56 -11.43 -8.54
CA GLU A 201 -22.63 -12.20 -7.90
C GLU A 201 -23.63 -11.19 -7.31
N PRO A 202 -24.92 -11.25 -7.69
CA PRO A 202 -25.92 -10.33 -7.19
C PRO A 202 -26.00 -10.47 -5.67
N VAL A 203 -25.88 -9.34 -4.97
CA VAL A 203 -25.96 -9.28 -3.50
C VAL A 203 -27.34 -9.77 -3.06
N THR A 204 -27.43 -11.04 -2.65
CA THR A 204 -28.65 -11.61 -2.06
C THR A 204 -28.66 -11.28 -0.57
N GLY A 205 -29.02 -10.05 -0.22
CA GLY A 205 -29.20 -9.62 1.16
C GLY A 205 -29.82 -8.23 1.23
N PRO A 206 -30.69 -7.95 2.22
CA PRO A 206 -31.25 -6.62 2.40
C PRO A 206 -30.14 -5.59 2.61
N ALA A 207 -30.23 -4.44 1.94
CA ALA A 207 -29.26 -3.35 2.08
C ALA A 207 -29.21 -2.91 3.55
N GLU A 208 -28.14 -3.27 4.27
CA GLU A 208 -27.96 -2.78 5.64
C GLU A 208 -27.70 -1.28 5.59
N ASN A 209 -28.54 -0.51 6.28
CA ASN A 209 -28.37 0.92 6.42
C ASN A 209 -27.03 1.20 7.08
N PHE A 210 -26.13 1.86 6.35
CA PHE A 210 -24.76 2.18 6.72
C PHE A 210 -24.60 2.79 8.14
N THR A 211 -25.55 3.64 8.53
CA THR A 211 -25.60 4.24 9.89
C THR A 211 -25.93 3.21 10.97
N GLY A 212 -26.72 2.19 10.66
CA GLY A 212 -27.03 1.06 11.53
C GLY A 212 -25.83 0.14 11.74
N ALA A 213 -25.11 -0.20 10.67
CA ALA A 213 -23.89 -1.01 10.73
C ALA A 213 -22.76 -0.29 11.51
N LEU A 214 -22.60 1.02 11.30
CA LEU A 214 -21.62 1.84 12.02
C LEU A 214 -21.90 1.88 13.54
N ARG A 215 -23.18 2.04 13.91
CA ARG A 215 -23.63 2.06 15.31
C ARG A 215 -23.53 0.67 15.94
N ALA A 216 -23.80 -0.38 15.17
CA ALA A 216 -23.65 -1.76 15.61
C ALA A 216 -22.18 -2.15 15.81
N GLY A 217 -21.28 -1.71 14.93
CA GLY A 217 -19.82 -1.92 15.04
C GLY A 217 -19.21 -1.19 16.24
N LEU A 218 -19.56 0.09 16.44
CA LEU A 218 -19.17 0.85 17.64
C LEU A 218 -19.67 0.18 18.92
N ARG A 219 -20.93 -0.26 18.93
CA ARG A 219 -21.50 -1.02 20.05
C ARG A 219 -20.78 -2.34 20.25
N TYR A 220 -20.48 -3.09 19.19
CA TYR A 220 -19.79 -4.37 19.29
C TYR A 220 -18.37 -4.23 19.87
N VAL A 221 -17.62 -3.22 19.43
CA VAL A 221 -16.31 -2.88 19.99
C VAL A 221 -16.43 -2.52 21.47
N GLN A 222 -17.43 -1.70 21.84
CA GLN A 222 -17.67 -1.31 23.24
C GLN A 222 -18.01 -2.48 24.17
N TYR A 223 -18.64 -3.55 23.66
CA TYR A 223 -19.13 -4.67 24.48
C TYR A 223 -18.29 -5.97 24.35
N SER A 224 -17.21 -6.00 23.57
CA SER A 224 -16.33 -7.18 23.42
C SER A 224 -14.92 -6.93 23.98
N PRO A 225 -14.61 -7.40 25.21
CA PRO A 225 -13.31 -7.20 25.85
C PRO A 225 -12.11 -7.75 25.07
N ALA A 226 -12.32 -8.80 24.27
CA ALA A 226 -11.27 -9.42 23.46
C ALA A 226 -10.74 -8.48 22.35
N ILE A 227 -11.58 -7.60 21.82
CA ILE A 227 -11.20 -6.67 20.74
C ILE A 227 -10.31 -5.54 21.27
N TYR A 228 -10.58 -5.07 22.48
CA TYR A 228 -9.71 -4.09 23.16
C TYR A 228 -8.28 -4.62 23.34
N GLY A 229 -8.13 -5.90 23.69
CA GLY A 229 -6.81 -6.53 23.82
C GLY A 229 -6.04 -6.58 22.50
N VAL A 230 -6.73 -6.85 21.38
CA VAL A 230 -6.11 -6.85 20.04
C VAL A 230 -5.77 -5.44 19.61
N LEU A 231 -6.69 -4.48 19.73
CA LEU A 231 -6.45 -3.08 19.36
C LEU A 231 -5.31 -2.44 20.15
N ALA A 232 -5.26 -2.67 21.47
CA ALA A 232 -4.18 -2.15 22.31
C ALA A 232 -2.82 -2.76 21.94
N ARG A 233 -2.76 -4.06 21.65
CA ARG A 233 -1.53 -4.73 21.19
C ARG A 233 -1.10 -4.23 19.81
N THR A 234 -2.01 -4.10 18.87
CA THR A 234 -1.73 -3.58 17.53
C THR A 234 -1.27 -2.13 17.58
N PHE A 235 -1.89 -1.30 18.43
CA PHE A 235 -1.48 0.08 18.66
C PHE A 235 -0.08 0.15 19.28
N ALA A 236 0.16 -0.55 20.38
CA ALA A 236 1.46 -0.55 21.06
C ALA A 236 2.60 -1.04 20.14
N PHE A 237 2.34 -2.09 19.36
CA PHE A 237 3.30 -2.61 18.38
C PHE A 237 3.55 -1.62 17.24
N SER A 238 2.48 -1.08 16.63
CA SER A 238 2.60 -0.16 15.49
C SER A 238 3.25 1.16 15.88
N PHE A 239 2.94 1.66 17.09
CA PHE A 239 3.56 2.86 17.66
C PHE A 239 5.05 2.65 17.96
N GLY A 240 5.42 1.49 18.52
CA GLY A 240 6.83 1.14 18.74
C GLY A 240 7.61 0.96 17.42
N ALA A 241 7.00 0.28 16.45
CA ALA A 241 7.61 0.03 15.15
C ALA A 241 7.79 1.32 14.32
N SER A 242 6.83 2.26 14.38
CA SER A 242 6.95 3.55 13.69
C SER A 242 8.04 4.43 14.29
N ALA A 243 8.21 4.40 15.62
CA ALA A 243 9.30 5.09 16.30
C ALA A 243 10.67 4.56 15.87
N MET A 244 10.82 3.23 15.70
CA MET A 244 12.06 2.65 15.17
C MET A 244 12.39 3.15 13.77
N TRP A 245 11.43 3.15 12.83
CA TRP A 245 11.65 3.65 11.46
C TRP A 245 12.00 5.14 11.41
N ALA A 246 11.33 5.96 12.21
CA ALA A 246 11.62 7.39 12.29
C ALA A 246 13.03 7.65 12.85
N LEU A 247 13.42 6.97 13.93
CA LEU A 247 14.72 7.15 14.56
C LEU A 247 15.89 6.61 13.71
N LEU A 248 15.69 5.52 12.96
CA LEU A 248 16.73 4.95 12.10
C LEU A 248 17.16 5.95 11.02
N SER A 249 16.20 6.63 10.38
CA SER A 249 16.48 7.64 9.35
C SER A 249 17.29 8.83 9.88
N VAL A 250 16.98 9.31 11.10
CA VAL A 250 17.64 10.47 11.73
C VAL A 250 19.03 10.12 12.26
N VAL A 251 19.20 8.92 12.84
CA VAL A 251 20.50 8.46 13.36
C VAL A 251 21.50 8.23 12.23
N VAL A 252 21.05 7.65 11.11
CA VAL A 252 21.90 7.44 9.93
C VAL A 252 22.30 8.78 9.29
N ALA A 253 21.36 9.73 9.18
CA ALA A 253 21.64 11.05 8.62
C ALA A 253 22.58 11.91 9.48
N ARG A 254 22.52 11.79 10.82
CA ARG A 254 23.28 12.67 11.72
C ARG A 254 24.54 12.08 12.35
N ARG A 255 24.68 10.76 12.44
CA ARG A 255 25.83 10.14 13.14
C ARG A 255 26.85 9.43 12.25
N LEU A 256 26.52 9.07 11.01
CA LEU A 256 27.37 8.15 10.25
C LEU A 256 28.17 8.76 9.09
N HIS A 257 27.86 9.95 8.58
CA HIS A 257 28.58 10.56 7.42
C HIS A 257 28.80 9.59 6.24
N LEU A 258 27.99 8.54 6.09
CA LEU A 258 28.18 7.50 5.09
C LEU A 258 27.40 7.81 3.81
N SER A 259 28.10 7.71 2.68
CA SER A 259 27.59 8.02 1.35
C SER A 259 26.42 7.11 0.91
N SER A 260 25.68 7.59 -0.09
CA SER A 260 24.45 7.05 -0.69
C SER A 260 24.49 5.58 -1.15
N GLY A 261 25.63 4.88 -1.11
CA GLY A 261 25.77 3.48 -1.53
C GLY A 261 25.27 2.43 -0.53
N THR A 262 25.23 2.73 0.78
CA THR A 262 24.89 1.73 1.82
C THR A 262 23.39 1.64 2.12
N TYR A 263 22.59 2.59 1.60
CA TYR A 263 21.13 2.64 1.81
C TYR A 263 20.37 1.45 1.20
N GLY A 264 21.00 0.71 0.29
CA GLY A 264 20.32 -0.36 -0.45
C GLY A 264 20.60 -1.79 0.01
N VAL A 265 21.39 -2.00 1.07
CA VAL A 265 21.78 -3.36 1.52
C VAL A 265 21.16 -3.73 2.87
N MET A 266 20.48 -2.79 3.54
CA MET A 266 19.73 -3.01 4.78
C MET A 266 18.25 -2.66 4.59
#